data_AF-A0A536EF19-F1
#
_entry.id   AF-A0A536EF19-F1
#
_cell.length_a   1.000
_cell.length_b   1.000
_cell.length_c   1.000
_cell.angle_alpha   90.00
_cell.angle_beta   90.00
_cell.angle_gamma   90.00
#
_symmetry.space_group_name_H-M   'P 1'
#
loop_
_entity.id
_entity.type
_entity.pdbx_description
1 polymer ?
#
loop_
_entity_poly.entity_id
_entity_poly.type
_entity_poly.pdbx_seq_one_letter_code
_entity_poly.pdbx_strand_id
1 'polypeptide(L)'
;MLEGIERPAPRPGGLPVADLGVYERHGGHTLRRHVDTKPGDELRRILREGVAAAGRFLNRATAQRCVEEAITAHSPDVRTWLAGPESGVPFVFVQDMREVIGRSLTWDNVTHGLVMPRPVTAVRVVLRKRSELPGGYTVVTAYPTQRPRRSTR
;
A
#
# COMPACT_ATOMS: atom_id res chain seq x y z
N MET A 1 41.69 14.31 -4.85
CA MET A 1 40.84 13.69 -3.80
C MET A 1 39.70 14.67 -3.54
N LEU A 2 38.51 14.40 -4.08
CA LEU A 2 37.36 15.29 -3.93
C LEU A 2 36.30 14.55 -3.10
N GLU A 3 36.20 15.04 -1.87
CA GLU A 3 35.12 15.08 -0.89
C GLU A 3 33.97 14.08 -1.01
N GLY A 4 33.83 13.35 0.10
CA GLY A 4 32.73 12.44 0.38
C GLY A 4 31.38 13.17 0.33
N ILE A 5 30.49 12.58 -0.45
CA ILE A 5 29.08 12.90 -0.46
C ILE A 5 28.54 12.49 0.90
N GLU A 6 28.45 13.42 1.85
CA GLU A 6 27.74 13.21 3.10
C GLU A 6 26.32 12.78 2.76
N ARG A 7 26.00 11.52 3.05
CA ARG A 7 24.62 11.05 3.05
C ARG A 7 23.90 11.88 4.10
N PRO A 8 22.78 12.57 3.77
CA PRO A 8 22.07 13.35 4.76
C PRO A 8 21.69 12.44 5.94
N ALA A 9 22.00 12.88 7.15
CA ALA A 9 21.65 12.17 8.38
C ALA A 9 20.13 11.87 8.38
N PRO A 10 19.71 10.68 8.87
CA PRO A 10 18.30 10.34 8.95
C PRO A 10 17.58 11.38 9.83
N ARG A 11 16.55 12.01 9.26
CA ARG A 11 15.67 12.94 10.00
C ARG A 11 15.08 12.20 11.21
N PRO A 12 15.16 12.73 12.45
CA PRO A 12 14.41 12.15 13.56
C PRO A 12 12.90 12.36 13.27
N GLY A 13 12.15 11.26 13.12
CA GLY A 13 10.67 11.30 13.19
C GLY A 13 9.86 10.34 12.32
N GLY A 14 10.46 9.72 11.29
CA GLY A 14 9.76 8.76 10.42
C GLY A 14 9.95 7.31 10.86
N LEU A 15 8.89 6.48 10.78
CA LEU A 15 9.07 5.03 10.89
C LEU A 15 9.87 4.53 9.67
N PRO A 16 10.94 3.72 9.87
CA PRO A 16 11.69 3.16 8.75
C PRO A 16 10.76 2.33 7.83
N VAL A 17 10.83 2.61 6.53
CA VAL A 17 10.12 1.85 5.48
C VAL A 17 11.18 1.11 4.67
N ALA A 18 11.09 -0.21 4.63
CA ALA A 18 11.97 -1.03 3.81
C ALA A 18 11.50 -1.05 2.34
N ASP A 19 12.39 -1.47 1.44
CA ASP A 19 11.99 -1.76 0.05
C ASP A 19 10.89 -2.83 0.04
N LEU A 20 9.90 -2.66 -0.83
CA LEU A 20 8.76 -3.59 -0.97
C LEU A 20 9.18 -5.05 -1.22
N GLY A 21 10.33 -5.28 -1.86
CA GLY A 21 10.89 -6.62 -2.04
C GLY A 21 11.37 -7.26 -0.74
N VAL A 22 11.80 -6.47 0.25
CA VAL A 22 12.06 -6.98 1.61
C VAL A 22 10.75 -7.47 2.21
N TYR A 23 9.68 -6.69 2.12
CA TYR A 23 8.38 -7.09 2.67
C TYR A 23 7.83 -8.34 1.97
N GLU A 24 8.03 -8.50 0.66
CA GLU A 24 7.61 -9.73 -0.06
C GLU A 24 8.27 -10.99 0.49
N ARG A 25 9.56 -10.92 0.85
CA ARG A 25 10.26 -12.04 1.51
C ARG A 25 9.76 -12.33 2.92
N HIS A 26 9.03 -11.40 3.53
CA HIS A 26 8.53 -11.47 4.90
C HIS A 26 7.01 -11.62 4.98
N GLY A 27 6.37 -12.14 3.92
CA GLY A 27 4.93 -12.43 3.88
C GLY A 27 4.08 -11.31 3.26
N GLY A 28 4.71 -10.26 2.74
CA GLY A 28 4.09 -9.26 1.89
C GLY A 28 3.84 -9.78 0.47
N HIS A 29 3.00 -9.09 -0.27
CA HIS A 29 2.70 -9.45 -1.66
C HIS A 29 2.26 -8.25 -2.52
N THR A 30 2.74 -7.04 -2.20
CA THR A 30 2.42 -5.81 -2.93
C THR A 30 2.90 -5.85 -4.37
N LEU A 31 4.16 -6.23 -4.63
CA LEU A 31 4.73 -6.21 -5.97
C LEU A 31 4.07 -7.27 -6.83
N ARG A 32 4.07 -8.52 -6.35
CA ARG A 32 3.52 -9.66 -7.08
C ARG A 32 2.05 -9.50 -7.43
N ARG A 33 1.22 -8.92 -6.55
CA ARG A 33 -0.24 -8.84 -6.75
C ARG A 33 -0.73 -7.49 -7.26
N HIS A 34 0.06 -6.42 -7.18
CA HIS A 34 -0.40 -5.06 -7.47
C HIS A 34 0.58 -4.22 -8.29
N VAL A 35 1.72 -4.77 -8.70
CA VAL A 35 2.66 -4.13 -9.64
C VAL A 35 2.87 -5.04 -10.85
N ASP A 36 3.31 -6.27 -10.63
CA ASP A 36 3.71 -7.22 -11.67
C ASP A 36 2.50 -7.97 -12.27
N THR A 37 1.46 -7.21 -12.60
CA THR A 37 0.17 -7.72 -13.12
C THR A 37 -0.13 -7.14 -14.50
N LYS A 38 -0.75 -7.96 -15.35
CA LYS A 38 -1.07 -7.60 -16.74
C LYS A 38 -2.39 -6.83 -16.81
N PRO A 39 -2.58 -5.97 -17.82
CA PRO A 39 -3.88 -5.35 -18.07
C PRO A 39 -5.00 -6.41 -18.15
N GLY A 40 -6.05 -6.25 -17.35
CA GLY A 40 -7.19 -7.17 -17.31
C GLY A 40 -7.09 -8.25 -16.22
N ASP A 41 -5.96 -8.37 -15.53
CA ASP A 41 -5.85 -9.25 -14.36
C ASP A 41 -6.77 -8.79 -13.22
N GLU A 42 -7.10 -7.50 -13.12
CA GLU A 42 -8.04 -6.98 -12.12
C GLU A 42 -9.43 -7.61 -12.28
N LEU A 43 -9.98 -7.64 -13.50
CA LEU A 43 -11.28 -8.27 -13.79
C LEU A 43 -11.24 -9.76 -13.52
N ARG A 44 -10.18 -10.45 -13.94
CA ARG A 44 -10.01 -11.90 -13.70
C ARG A 44 -9.99 -12.21 -12.21
N ARG A 45 -9.29 -11.43 -11.41
CA ARG A 45 -9.22 -11.62 -9.95
C ARG A 45 -10.58 -11.39 -9.30
N ILE A 46 -11.29 -10.32 -9.67
CA ILE A 46 -12.64 -10.05 -9.15
C ILE A 46 -13.54 -11.24 -9.44
N LEU A 47 -13.60 -11.72 -10.69
CA LEU A 47 -14.50 -12.81 -11.10
C LEU A 47 -14.10 -14.19 -10.58
N ARG A 48 -12.79 -14.51 -10.52
CA ARG A 48 -12.31 -15.86 -10.16
C ARG A 48 -11.99 -16.02 -8.68
N GLU A 49 -11.43 -14.99 -8.05
CA GLU A 49 -11.05 -15.02 -6.63
C GLU A 49 -12.13 -14.41 -5.73
N GLY A 50 -13.16 -13.77 -6.30
CA GLY A 50 -14.23 -13.14 -5.52
C GLY A 50 -13.78 -11.92 -4.73
N VAL A 51 -12.68 -11.27 -5.12
CA VAL A 51 -12.18 -10.09 -4.41
C VAL A 51 -13.08 -8.89 -4.65
N ALA A 52 -13.41 -8.15 -3.58
CA ALA A 52 -14.27 -6.98 -3.67
C ALA A 52 -13.67 -5.83 -4.51
N ALA A 53 -12.33 -5.76 -4.56
CA ALA A 53 -11.60 -4.81 -5.38
C ALA A 53 -10.24 -5.37 -5.79
N ALA A 54 -9.80 -5.02 -6.99
CA ALA A 54 -8.47 -5.28 -7.49
C ALA A 54 -7.86 -3.98 -8.01
N GLY A 55 -6.72 -3.59 -7.45
CA GLY A 55 -5.97 -2.40 -7.82
C GLY A 55 -4.57 -2.72 -8.31
N ARG A 56 -4.05 -1.88 -9.21
CA ARG A 56 -2.71 -2.00 -9.80
C ARG A 56 -2.03 -0.65 -9.87
N PHE A 57 -0.81 -0.56 -9.35
CA PHE A 57 0.04 0.63 -9.41
C PHE A 57 0.55 0.88 -10.84
N LEU A 58 0.97 2.12 -11.12
CA LEU A 58 1.61 2.46 -12.39
C LEU A 58 2.92 1.69 -12.59
N ASN A 59 3.72 1.57 -11.54
CA ASN A 59 4.98 0.82 -11.52
C ASN A 59 5.46 0.61 -10.06
N ARG A 60 6.58 -0.12 -9.92
CA ARG A 60 7.22 -0.39 -8.63
C ARG A 60 7.61 0.88 -7.86
N ALA A 61 8.14 1.89 -8.54
CA ALA A 61 8.57 3.14 -7.91
C ALA A 61 7.37 3.91 -7.34
N THR A 62 6.26 3.95 -8.07
CA THR A 62 4.99 4.52 -7.57
C THR A 62 4.50 3.76 -6.34
N ALA A 63 4.53 2.42 -6.36
CA ALA A 63 4.12 1.62 -5.20
C ALA A 63 4.98 1.90 -3.96
N GLN A 64 6.30 1.94 -4.13
CA GLN A 64 7.25 2.23 -3.05
C GLN A 64 6.99 3.61 -2.43
N ARG A 65 6.95 4.65 -3.27
CA ARG A 65 6.69 6.02 -2.83
C ARG A 65 5.35 6.15 -2.11
N CYS A 66 4.30 5.54 -2.64
CA CYS A 66 2.98 5.56 -2.01
C CYS A 66 3.01 4.95 -0.59
N VAL A 67 3.75 3.85 -0.40
CA VAL A 67 3.88 3.24 0.94
C VAL A 67 4.68 4.14 1.88
N GLU A 68 5.78 4.73 1.41
CA GLU A 68 6.60 5.65 2.19
C GLU A 68 5.81 6.88 2.66
N GLU A 69 5.08 7.52 1.75
CA GLU A 69 4.24 8.68 2.06
C GLU A 69 3.09 8.30 3.00
N ALA A 70 2.42 7.18 2.76
CA ALA A 70 1.32 6.72 3.60
C ALA A 70 1.78 6.39 5.03
N ILE A 71 2.92 5.71 5.19
CA ILE A 71 3.50 5.45 6.51
C ILE A 71 3.93 6.74 7.19
N THR A 72 4.52 7.67 6.45
CA THR A 72 4.93 8.97 7.00
C THR A 72 3.72 9.74 7.52
N ALA A 73 2.64 9.81 6.74
CA ALA A 73 1.40 10.48 7.12
C ALA A 73 0.71 9.85 8.35
N HIS A 74 0.80 8.53 8.48
CA HIS A 74 0.18 7.77 9.58
C HIS A 74 1.17 7.32 10.67
N SER A 75 2.37 7.89 10.71
CA SER A 75 3.42 7.47 11.65
C SER A 75 3.01 7.50 13.13
N PRO A 76 2.24 8.50 13.62
CA PRO A 76 1.71 8.48 14.99
C PRO A 76 0.80 7.27 15.25
N ASP A 77 -0.15 7.00 14.35
CA ASP A 77 -1.12 5.90 14.50
C ASP A 77 -0.42 4.54 14.46
N VAL A 78 0.53 4.37 13.54
CA VAL A 78 1.30 3.12 13.43
C VAL A 78 2.16 2.90 14.68
N ARG A 79 2.77 3.95 15.25
CA ARG A 79 3.51 3.84 16.53
C ARG A 79 2.60 3.41 17.68
N THR A 80 1.42 4.04 17.80
CA THR A 80 0.43 3.66 18.81
C THR A 80 -0.01 2.21 18.64
N TRP A 81 -0.32 1.78 17.41
CA TRP A 81 -0.68 0.39 17.13
C TRP A 81 0.44 -0.60 17.45
N LEU A 82 1.70 -0.29 17.11
CA LEU A 82 2.86 -1.14 17.42
C LEU A 82 3.05 -1.37 18.93
N ALA A 83 2.78 -0.35 19.74
CA ALA A 83 2.86 -0.39 21.20
C ALA A 83 1.60 -0.98 21.87
N GLY A 84 0.48 -1.04 21.15
CA GLY A 84 -0.81 -1.43 21.69
C GLY A 84 -1.01 -2.94 21.89
N PRO A 85 -1.99 -3.33 22.73
CA PRO A 85 -2.34 -4.73 22.96
C PRO A 85 -2.91 -5.42 21.71
N GLU A 86 -3.47 -4.65 20.78
CA GLU A 86 -4.01 -5.14 19.50
C GLU A 86 -2.96 -5.28 18.40
N SER A 87 -1.67 -5.16 18.73
CA SER A 87 -0.58 -5.24 17.74
C SER A 87 -0.47 -6.59 17.01
N GLY A 88 -1.21 -7.61 17.45
CA GLY A 88 -1.40 -8.88 16.74
C GLY A 88 -2.40 -8.84 15.58
N VAL A 89 -3.29 -7.83 15.54
CA VAL A 89 -4.28 -7.62 14.48
C VAL A 89 -3.68 -6.75 13.38
N PRO A 90 -3.95 -7.02 12.08
CA PRO A 90 -3.46 -6.17 11.00
C PRO A 90 -3.96 -4.72 11.12
N PHE A 91 -3.04 -3.76 10.99
CA PHE A 91 -3.39 -2.34 10.95
C PHE A 91 -3.66 -1.91 9.52
N VAL A 92 -4.80 -1.27 9.28
CA VAL A 92 -5.25 -0.94 7.92
C VAL A 92 -5.66 0.51 7.83
N PHE A 93 -5.11 1.22 6.85
CA PHE A 93 -5.42 2.62 6.61
C PHE A 93 -5.40 2.94 5.11
N VAL A 94 -5.94 4.10 4.76
CA VAL A 94 -6.00 4.60 3.38
C VAL A 94 -5.44 6.01 3.35
N GLN A 95 -4.45 6.24 2.48
CA GLN A 95 -3.87 7.54 2.23
C GLN A 95 -4.23 8.00 0.83
N ASP A 96 -4.64 9.27 0.68
CA ASP A 96 -4.79 9.88 -0.63
C ASP A 96 -3.50 10.59 -1.06
N MET A 97 -3.02 10.28 -2.26
CA MET A 97 -1.78 10.78 -2.82
C MET A 97 -1.95 12.06 -3.64
N ARG A 98 -3.19 12.55 -3.79
CA ARG A 98 -3.56 13.77 -4.53
C ARG A 98 -3.22 13.75 -6.02
N GLU A 99 -2.74 12.63 -6.52
CA GLU A 99 -2.41 12.38 -7.92
C GLU A 99 -2.76 10.94 -8.29
N VAL A 100 -2.82 10.63 -9.59
CA VAL A 100 -3.12 9.28 -10.05
C VAL A 100 -1.92 8.36 -9.79
N ILE A 101 -2.13 7.32 -8.99
CA ILE A 101 -1.08 6.36 -8.59
C ILE A 101 -1.25 4.99 -9.23
N GLY A 102 -2.35 4.78 -9.93
CA GLY A 102 -2.69 3.51 -10.51
C GLY A 102 -4.15 3.45 -10.93
N ARG A 103 -4.63 2.22 -11.07
CA ARG A 103 -6.01 1.95 -11.47
C ARG A 103 -6.63 0.94 -10.53
N SER A 104 -7.95 0.98 -10.41
CA SER A 104 -8.71 0.02 -9.61
C SER A 104 -10.01 -0.34 -10.29
N LEU A 105 -10.41 -1.60 -10.11
CA LEU A 105 -11.71 -2.11 -10.48
C LEU A 105 -12.35 -2.73 -9.23
N THR A 106 -13.64 -2.51 -9.04
CA THR A 106 -14.41 -3.08 -7.92
C THR A 106 -15.46 -4.07 -8.43
N TRP A 107 -15.92 -4.96 -7.55
CA TRP A 107 -17.05 -5.85 -7.84
C TRP A 107 -18.31 -5.06 -8.23
N ASP A 108 -18.55 -3.93 -7.56
CA ASP A 108 -19.61 -2.98 -7.91
C ASP A 108 -19.46 -2.47 -9.35
N ASN A 109 -18.24 -2.11 -9.78
CA ASN A 109 -18.02 -1.71 -11.17
C ASN A 109 -18.37 -2.84 -12.15
N VAL A 110 -17.90 -4.05 -11.88
CA VAL A 110 -18.15 -5.22 -12.75
C VAL A 110 -19.63 -5.55 -12.87
N THR A 111 -20.37 -5.54 -11.76
CA THR A 111 -21.82 -5.81 -11.74
C THR A 111 -22.64 -4.73 -12.46
N HIS A 112 -22.12 -3.51 -12.56
CA HIS A 112 -22.70 -2.42 -13.37
C HIS A 112 -22.11 -2.35 -14.80
N GLY A 113 -21.50 -3.43 -15.29
CA GLY A 113 -21.02 -3.54 -16.68
C GLY A 113 -19.69 -2.85 -16.98
N LEU A 114 -19.02 -2.28 -15.97
CA LEU A 114 -17.69 -1.69 -16.15
C LEU A 114 -16.62 -2.78 -16.03
N VAL A 115 -15.95 -3.05 -17.15
CA VAL A 115 -14.88 -4.06 -17.22
C VAL A 115 -13.48 -3.45 -17.23
N MET A 116 -13.37 -2.12 -17.31
CA MET A 116 -12.11 -1.39 -17.40
C MET A 116 -11.74 -0.73 -16.06
N PRO A 117 -10.56 -1.00 -15.48
CA PRO A 117 -10.09 -0.35 -14.27
C PRO A 117 -10.03 1.18 -14.45
N ARG A 118 -10.47 1.92 -13.43
CA ARG A 118 -10.49 3.39 -13.43
C ARG A 118 -9.26 3.97 -12.73
N PRO A 119 -8.73 5.13 -13.16
CA PRO A 119 -7.64 5.78 -12.43
C PRO A 119 -8.07 6.13 -11.01
N VAL A 120 -7.16 5.95 -10.05
CA VAL A 120 -7.40 6.25 -8.63
C VAL A 120 -6.20 6.95 -7.99
N THR A 121 -6.48 7.68 -6.92
CA THR A 121 -5.50 8.52 -6.20
C THR A 121 -5.17 8.03 -4.80
N ALA A 122 -5.92 7.05 -4.27
CA ALA A 122 -5.74 6.57 -2.91
C ALA A 122 -5.08 5.19 -2.89
N VAL A 123 -4.23 4.96 -1.88
CA VAL A 123 -3.63 3.66 -1.58
C VAL A 123 -4.18 3.13 -0.27
N ARG A 124 -4.57 1.86 -0.26
CA ARG A 124 -4.84 1.12 0.97
C ARG A 124 -3.59 0.36 1.37
N VAL A 125 -3.19 0.48 2.63
CA VAL A 125 -2.01 -0.19 3.19
C VAL A 125 -2.45 -1.08 4.34
N VAL A 126 -1.95 -2.31 4.36
CA VAL A 126 -2.18 -3.31 5.41
C VAL A 126 -0.84 -3.68 6.02
N LEU A 127 -0.71 -3.44 7.32
CA LEU A 127 0.48 -3.76 8.09
C LEU A 127 0.23 -4.94 9.01
N ARG A 128 1.29 -5.69 9.28
CA ARG A 128 1.34 -6.69 10.35
C ARG A 128 2.61 -6.51 11.16
N LYS A 129 2.52 -6.63 12.48
CA LYS A 129 3.68 -6.41 13.35
C LYS A 129 4.74 -7.46 13.05
N ARG A 130 5.98 -6.99 12.97
CA ARG A 130 7.16 -7.82 12.75
C ARG A 130 8.38 -7.12 13.32
N SER A 131 8.73 -7.49 14.55
CA SER A 131 9.83 -6.88 15.31
C SER A 131 11.22 -7.11 14.69
N GLU A 132 11.37 -8.13 13.85
CA GLU A 132 12.62 -8.42 13.11
C GLU A 132 12.97 -7.35 12.07
N LEU A 133 12.00 -6.55 11.60
CA LEU A 133 12.22 -5.52 10.58
C LEU A 133 12.44 -4.15 11.22
N PRO A 134 13.25 -3.25 10.61
CA PRO A 134 13.60 -1.95 11.20
C PRO A 134 12.40 -1.06 11.55
N GLY A 135 11.29 -1.18 10.82
CA GLY A 135 10.05 -0.44 11.09
C GLY A 135 9.17 -1.06 12.17
N GLY A 136 9.46 -2.29 12.62
CA GLY A 136 8.62 -3.06 13.53
C GLY A 136 7.38 -3.69 12.86
N TYR A 137 7.26 -3.60 11.54
CA TYR A 137 6.13 -4.13 10.76
C TYR A 137 6.57 -4.66 9.39
N THR A 138 5.71 -5.49 8.81
CA THR A 138 5.71 -5.85 7.39
C THR A 138 4.52 -5.20 6.70
N VAL A 139 4.74 -4.62 5.51
CA VAL A 139 3.65 -4.26 4.61
C VAL A 139 3.14 -5.54 3.96
N VAL A 140 2.04 -6.09 4.49
CA VAL A 140 1.43 -7.32 3.97
C VAL A 140 0.95 -7.08 2.54
N THR A 141 0.26 -5.96 2.35
CA THR A 141 -0.15 -5.54 1.03
C THR A 141 -0.40 -4.04 0.99
N ALA A 142 -0.09 -3.44 -0.14
CA ALA A 142 -0.56 -2.13 -0.51
C ALA A 142 -1.16 -2.21 -1.92
N TYR A 143 -2.25 -1.48 -2.16
CA TYR A 143 -2.85 -1.42 -3.50
C TYR A 143 -3.63 -0.14 -3.74
N PRO A 144 -3.66 0.36 -4.98
CA PRO A 144 -4.51 1.48 -5.35
C PRO A 144 -5.99 1.13 -5.15
N THR A 145 -6.74 2.06 -4.60
CA THR A 145 -8.15 1.92 -4.31
C THR A 145 -8.88 3.24 -4.51
N GLN A 146 -10.21 3.18 -4.62
CA GLN A 146 -11.02 4.37 -4.56
C GLN A 146 -10.98 4.93 -3.15
N ARG A 147 -11.10 6.26 -2.99
CA ARG A 147 -11.32 6.84 -1.66
C ARG A 147 -12.53 6.15 -1.03
N PRO A 148 -12.47 5.75 0.25
CA PRO A 148 -13.66 5.31 0.95
C PRO A 148 -14.70 6.42 0.82
N ARG A 149 -15.90 6.08 0.31
CA ARG A 149 -17.02 7.01 0.42
C ARG A 149 -17.25 7.23 1.91
N ARG A 150 -17.03 8.45 2.39
CA ARG A 150 -17.52 8.83 3.72
C ARG A 150 -19.03 8.62 3.67
N SER A 151 -19.52 7.58 4.36
CA SER A 151 -20.94 7.49 4.66
C SER A 151 -21.20 8.62 5.64
N THR A 152 -21.77 9.73 5.16
CA THR A 152 -22.52 10.63 6.03
C THR A 152 -23.65 9.76 6.61
N ARG A 153 -23.53 9.43 7.88
CA ARG A 153 -24.66 9.01 8.71
C ARG A 153 -25.13 10.24 9.47
#